data_AF-A0A7C4PM76-F1
#
_entry.id   AF-A0A7C4PM76-F1
#
_cell.length_a   1.000
_cell.length_b   1.000
_cell.length_c   1.000
_cell.angle_alpha   90.00
_cell.angle_beta   90.00
_cell.angle_gamma   90.00
#
_symmetry.space_group_name_H-M   'P 1'
#
loop_
_entity.id
_entity.type
_entity.pdbx_description
1 polymer ?
#
loop_
_entity_poly.entity_id
_entity_poly.type
_entity_poly.pdbx_seq_one_letter_code
_entity_poly.pdbx_strand_id
1 'polypeptide(L)' 'TEVTPELLAQAGMLHKVKNPVVILGNGELSVPLTVKVHRISKGAKAKIEAAGGKVELIA' A
#
# COMPACT_ATOMS: atom_id res chain seq x y z
N THR A 1 5.74 10.75 0.07
CA THR A 1 4.47 10.79 -0.69
C THR A 1 3.53 9.79 -0.06
N GLU A 2 2.30 10.19 0.25
CA GLU A 2 1.32 9.33 0.91
C GLU A 2 0.47 8.62 -0.15
N VAL A 3 0.26 7.32 0.03
CA VAL A 3 -0.54 6.48 -0.86
C VAL A 3 -1.78 6.04 -0.09
N THR A 4 -2.86 6.80 -0.25
CA THR A 4 -4.17 6.48 0.32
C THR A 4 -5.03 5.71 -0.70
N PRO A 5 -5.99 4.88 -0.22
CA PRO A 5 -6.93 4.20 -1.11
C PRO A 5 -7.79 5.18 -1.91
N GLU A 6 -8.01 6.39 -1.40
CA GLU A 6 -8.68 7.49 -2.11
C GLU A 6 -7.86 8.00 -3.30
N LEU A 7 -6.55 8.21 -3.11
CA LEU A 7 -5.63 8.58 -4.21
C LEU A 7 -5.55 7.48 -5.26
N LEU A 8 -5.51 6.21 -4.83
CA LEU A 8 -5.52 5.07 -5.75
C LEU A 8 -6.86 4.93 -6.49
N ALA A 9 -7.99 5.27 -5.84
CA ALA A 9 -9.30 5.31 -6.48
C ALA A 9 -9.41 6.48 -7.48
N GLN A 10 -8.91 7.66 -7.11
CA GLN A 10 -8.86 8.82 -8.01
C GLN A 10 -7.93 8.58 -9.21
N ALA A 11 -6.83 7.85 -9.00
CA ALA A 11 -5.93 7.42 -10.07
C ALA A 11 -6.52 6.30 -10.96
N GLY A 12 -7.77 5.86 -10.71
CA GLY A 12 -8.44 4.81 -11.47
C GLY A 12 -7.91 3.40 -11.21
N MET A 13 -7.02 3.22 -10.22
CA MET A 13 -6.48 1.91 -9.85
C MET A 13 -7.44 1.09 -8.98
N LEU A 14 -8.40 1.74 -8.32
CA LEU A 14 -9.48 1.10 -7.59
C LEU A 14 -10.83 1.34 -8.25
N HIS A 15 -11.46 0.25 -8.69
CA HIS A 15 -12.79 0.26 -9.30
C HIS A 15 -13.91 0.63 -8.30
N LYS A 16 -13.68 0.40 -6.99
CA LYS A 16 -14.54 0.79 -5.88
C LYS A 16 -13.67 1.12 -4.66
N VAL A 17 -13.89 2.27 -4.03
CA VAL A 17 -13.17 2.70 -2.81
C VAL A 17 -13.30 1.68 -1.66
N LYS A 18 -14.39 0.92 -1.64
CA LYS A 18 -14.67 -0.15 -0.67
C LYS A 18 -13.99 -1.50 -0.96
N ASN A 19 -13.29 -1.65 -2.08
CA ASN A 19 -12.63 -2.92 -2.35
C ASN A 19 -11.43 -3.09 -1.41
N PRO A 20 -11.25 -4.29 -0.84
CA PRO A 20 -10.12 -4.57 0.04
C PRO A 20 -8.82 -4.40 -0.74
N VAL A 21 -7.99 -3.45 -0.30
CA VAL A 21 -6.67 -3.22 -0.88
C VAL A 21 -5.68 -4.17 -0.24
N VAL A 22 -5.03 -5.00 -1.05
CA VAL A 22 -4.01 -5.95 -0.62
C VAL A 22 -2.66 -5.56 -1.23
N ILE A 23 -1.64 -5.37 -0.38
CA ILE A 23 -0.27 -5.17 -0.86
C ILE A 23 0.44 -6.51 -1.03
N LEU A 24 0.88 -6.77 -2.25
CA LEU A 24 1.70 -7.91 -2.63
C LEU A 24 3.16 -7.46 -2.80
N GLY A 25 4.09 -8.29 -2.35
CA GLY A 25 5.53 -7.97 -2.34
C GLY A 25 6.22 -8.21 -3.69
N ASN A 26 5.59 -7.85 -4.81
CA ASN A 26 6.20 -7.98 -6.14
C ASN A 26 6.97 -6.69 -6.49
N GLY A 27 8.28 -6.81 -6.68
CA GLY A 27 9.18 -5.68 -6.93
C GLY A 27 9.95 -5.21 -5.70
N GLU A 28 10.83 -4.23 -5.90
CA GLU A 28 11.61 -3.55 -4.86
C GLU A 28 11.09 -2.13 -4.68
N LEU A 29 10.98 -1.69 -3.44
CA LEU A 29 10.57 -0.32 -3.11
C LEU A 29 11.84 0.43 -2.68
N SER A 30 12.26 1.42 -3.46
CA SER A 30 13.45 2.23 -3.16
C SER A 30 13.12 3.58 -2.52
N VAL A 31 11.81 3.88 -2.36
CA VAL A 31 11.32 5.16 -1.86
C VAL A 31 10.52 4.94 -0.57
N PRO A 32 10.80 5.70 0.51
CA PRO A 32 10.00 5.65 1.73
C PRO A 32 8.61 6.25 1.46
N LEU A 33 7.61 5.37 1.35
CA LEU A 33 6.23 5.73 1.10
C LEU A 33 5.35 5.30 2.28
N THR A 34 4.36 6.12 2.61
CA THR A 34 3.34 5.78 3.62
C THR A 34 2.12 5.25 2.90
N VAL A 35 1.79 3.97 3.07
CA VAL A 35 0.71 3.29 2.33
C VAL A 35 -0.40 2.89 3.30
N LYS A 36 -1.65 3.28 3.01
CA LYS A 36 -2.80 2.87 3.83
C LYS A 36 -3.64 1.80 3.12
N VAL A 37 -3.78 0.61 3.70
CA VAL A 37 -4.40 -0.56 3.03
C VAL A 37 -5.18 -1.47 4.00
N HIS A 38 -6.00 -2.37 3.47
CA HIS A 38 -6.79 -3.29 4.30
C HIS A 38 -6.02 -4.57 4.68
N ARG A 39 -5.10 -5.01 3.81
CA ARG A 39 -4.29 -6.20 4.05
C ARG A 39 -2.90 -6.05 3.45
N ILE A 40 -1.91 -6.63 4.14
CA ILE A 40 -0.53 -6.71 3.64
C ILE A 40 -0.03 -8.14 3.70
N SER A 41 0.72 -8.56 2.68
CA SER A 41 1.44 -9.84 2.68
C SER A 41 2.76 -9.74 3.45
N LYS A 42 3.22 -10.85 4.04
CA LYS A 42 4.48 -10.88 4.81
C LYS A 42 5.68 -10.36 3.99
N GLY A 43 5.76 -10.73 2.71
CA GLY A 43 6.81 -10.28 1.79
C GLY A 43 6.74 -8.78 1.48
N ALA A 44 5.54 -8.21 1.39
CA ALA A 44 5.38 -6.76 1.22
C ALA A 44 5.77 -5.98 2.48
N LYS A 45 5.39 -6.48 3.67
CA LYS A 45 5.73 -5.81 4.94
C LYS A 45 7.24 -5.67 5.12
N ALA A 46 7.97 -6.76 4.91
CA ALA A 46 9.43 -6.77 5.03
C ALA A 46 10.10 -5.79 4.05
N LYS A 47 9.60 -5.71 2.82
CA LYS A 47 10.12 -4.78 1.80
C LYS A 47 9.80 -3.32 2.09
N ILE A 48 8.61 -3.02 2.62
CA ILE A 48 8.24 -1.64 2.97
C ILE A 48 9.04 -1.16 4.18
N GLU A 49 9.26 -2.02 5.18
CA GLU A 49 10.14 -1.71 6.32
C GLU A 49 11.59 -1.52 5.85
N ALA A 50 12.09 -2.36 4.94
CA ALA A 50 13.43 -2.21 4.35
C ALA A 50 13.60 -0.93 3.53
N ALA A 51 12.52 -0.46 2.88
CA ALA A 51 12.48 0.79 2.13
C ALA A 51 12.30 2.05 3.01
N GLY A 52 12.17 1.88 4.34
CA GLY A 52 11.88 2.96 5.27
C GLY A 52 10.46 3.54 5.14
N GLY A 53 9.54 2.80 4.53
CA GLY A 53 8.14 3.18 4.39
C GLY A 53 7.29 2.79 5.61
N LYS A 54 6.07 3.33 5.66
CA LYS A 54 5.08 3.03 6.72
C LYS A 54 3.83 2.41 6.12
N VAL A 55 3.22 1.46 6.82
CA VAL A 55 1.96 0.84 6.42
C VAL A 55 0.92 1.06 7.50
N GLU A 56 -0.17 1.74 7.17
CA GLU A 56 -1.33 1.85 8.04
C GLU A 56 -2.40 0.87 7.58
N LEU A 57 -2.80 -0.05 8.46
CA LEU A 57 -3.95 -0.91 8.18
C LEU A 57 -5.24 -0.13 8.47
N ILE A 58 -6.05 0.09 7.45
CA ILE A 58 -7.41 0.63 7.59
C ILE A 58 -8.35 -0.59 7.67
N ALA A 59 -9.11 -0.68 8.78
CA ALA A 59 -10.05 -1.75 9.04
C ALA A 59 -11.36 -1.60 8.26
#